data_AF-A0A3N9V3L6-F1
#
_entry.id   AF-A0A3N9V3L6-F1
#
_cell.length_a   1.000
_cell.length_b   1.000
_cell.length_c   1.000
_cell.angle_alpha   90.00
_cell.angle_beta   90.00
_cell.angle_gamma   90.00
#
_symmetry.space_group_name_H-M   'P 1'
#
loop_
_entity.id
_entity.type
_entity.pdbx_description
1 polymer ?
#
loop_
_entity_poly.entity_id
_entity_poly.type
_entity_poly.pdbx_seq_one_letter_code
_entity_poly.pdbx_strand_id
1 'polypeptide(L)'
;MTQIPEYIDGLPNLCGSESTIEQAIDATQGRPVYPTQGGIDFSRIRSTFANALHMHQPLIPAGGGDLRTAEVISNLQYMMENQGIGDNHNAPVFHWCYKRIGELVPQLVHEGKQPRIMLEYSGTLFHGLRKMGLHDVFDTLRPVTCDPAYRDCVEWLGAPWGHAVAPSTPIQDFKLHVHAWQHHFAAIFGLEALTRVRGFSPSEMALPNHPDVAYEFVKTLVDAGYQWVLVQEHTVEEPADGSHPRRPHLPHLLVCTNSKGETASIIAIVKTQGSDTKLVAQMQPYYEARSLNRVELAGKSVPPLVTQVADGENGGVMMNEFPGKFMDAMREASHSD
;
A
#
# COMPACT_ATOMS: atom_id res chain seq x y z
N MET A 1 -22.27 -12.58 8.79
CA MET A 1 -20.91 -12.58 8.19
C MET A 1 -19.98 -13.17 9.23
N THR A 2 -19.11 -14.12 8.87
CA THR A 2 -18.14 -14.68 9.81
C THR A 2 -17.18 -13.58 10.22
N GLN A 3 -17.20 -13.19 11.49
CA GLN A 3 -16.32 -12.15 12.01
C GLN A 3 -15.04 -12.82 12.50
N ILE A 4 -13.90 -12.45 11.90
CA ILE A 4 -12.58 -12.87 12.38
C ILE A 4 -12.24 -12.00 13.59
N PRO A 5 -11.96 -12.57 14.77
CA PRO A 5 -11.58 -11.78 15.94
C PRO A 5 -10.22 -11.12 15.68
N GLU A 6 -10.05 -9.86 16.07
CA GLU A 6 -8.79 -9.12 15.88
C GLU A 6 -7.68 -9.61 16.82
N TYR A 7 -8.05 -10.01 18.04
CA TYR A 7 -7.14 -10.52 19.07
C TYR A 7 -7.67 -11.80 19.70
N ILE A 8 -6.76 -12.71 20.06
CA ILE A 8 -7.02 -13.93 20.85
C ILE A 8 -6.01 -13.95 21.99
N ASP A 9 -6.47 -14.08 23.23
CA ASP A 9 -5.64 -14.12 24.44
C ASP A 9 -4.60 -12.98 24.54
N GLY A 10 -4.98 -11.78 24.07
CA GLY A 10 -4.14 -10.59 24.09
C GLY A 10 -3.09 -10.50 22.98
N LEU A 11 -3.05 -11.46 22.05
CA LEU A 11 -2.17 -11.48 20.89
C LEU A 11 -2.95 -11.20 19.60
N PRO A 12 -2.34 -10.56 18.59
CA PRO A 12 -3.02 -10.34 17.32
C PRO A 12 -3.35 -11.69 16.66
N ASN A 13 -4.56 -11.82 16.12
CA ASN A 13 -5.02 -13.02 15.46
C ASN A 13 -4.54 -13.05 14.00
N LEU A 14 -3.41 -13.71 13.75
CA LEU A 14 -2.70 -13.67 12.47
C LEU A 14 -2.88 -14.92 11.60
N CYS A 15 -3.60 -15.94 12.08
CA CYS A 15 -3.75 -17.22 11.39
C CYS A 15 -5.03 -17.96 11.83
N GLY A 16 -5.31 -19.10 11.20
CA GLY A 16 -6.43 -19.98 11.54
C GLY A 16 -7.75 -19.65 10.84
N SER A 17 -7.78 -18.61 10.00
CA SER A 17 -8.92 -18.25 9.15
C SER A 17 -8.59 -18.32 7.65
N GLU A 18 -7.51 -19.01 7.28
CA GLU A 18 -6.99 -19.10 5.90
C GLU A 18 -8.10 -19.51 4.94
N SER A 19 -8.80 -20.61 5.22
CA SER A 19 -9.89 -21.11 4.39
C SER A 19 -11.04 -20.11 4.20
N THR A 20 -11.35 -19.31 5.22
CA THR A 20 -12.41 -18.29 5.13
C THR A 20 -11.96 -17.10 4.28
N ILE A 21 -10.69 -16.69 4.40
CA ILE A 21 -10.11 -15.62 3.61
C ILE A 21 -9.97 -16.03 2.14
N GLU A 22 -9.41 -17.22 1.88
CA GLU A 22 -9.27 -17.81 0.55
C GLU A 22 -10.64 -17.88 -0.14
N GLN A 23 -11.66 -18.44 0.51
CA GLN A 23 -13.01 -18.50 -0.04
C GLN A 23 -13.59 -17.11 -0.38
N ALA A 24 -13.36 -16.10 0.46
CA ALA A 24 -13.83 -14.74 0.21
C ALA A 24 -13.13 -14.12 -1.01
N ILE A 25 -11.82 -14.29 -1.13
CA ILE A 25 -11.01 -13.80 -2.25
C ILE A 25 -11.42 -14.52 -3.54
N ASP A 26 -11.50 -15.84 -3.54
CA ASP A 26 -11.89 -16.66 -4.69
C ASP A 26 -13.29 -16.32 -5.20
N ALA A 27 -14.24 -16.10 -4.29
CA ALA A 27 -15.62 -15.72 -4.65
C ALA A 27 -15.71 -14.38 -5.41
N THR A 28 -14.66 -13.56 -5.36
CA THR A 28 -14.58 -12.25 -6.02
C THR A 28 -13.57 -12.23 -7.16
N GLN A 29 -12.92 -13.35 -7.47
CA GLN A 29 -11.98 -13.46 -8.57
C GLN A 29 -12.66 -13.19 -9.92
N GLY A 30 -11.99 -12.44 -10.79
CA GLY A 30 -12.50 -12.04 -12.11
C GLY A 30 -13.62 -10.98 -12.09
N ARG A 31 -14.09 -10.54 -10.91
CA ARG A 31 -15.03 -9.43 -10.79
C ARG A 31 -14.25 -8.10 -10.75
N PRO A 32 -14.70 -7.07 -11.48
CA PRO A 32 -14.17 -5.73 -11.31
C PRO A 32 -14.31 -5.28 -9.84
N VAL A 33 -13.20 -4.84 -9.24
CA VAL A 33 -13.16 -4.36 -7.84
C VAL A 33 -13.90 -3.03 -7.70
N TYR A 34 -13.61 -2.12 -8.62
CA TYR A 34 -14.25 -0.81 -8.71
C TYR A 34 -15.25 -0.86 -9.86
N PRO A 35 -16.57 -0.75 -9.57
CA PRO A 35 -17.56 -0.69 -10.62
C PRO A 35 -17.33 0.59 -11.45
N THR A 36 -17.74 0.60 -12.71
CA THR A 36 -17.70 1.80 -13.59
C THR A 36 -18.60 2.95 -13.11
N GLN A 37 -19.07 2.92 -11.86
CA GLN A 37 -19.93 3.91 -11.23
C GLN A 37 -19.19 5.21 -10.87
N GLY A 38 -17.85 5.19 -10.81
CA GLY A 38 -17.04 6.38 -10.52
C GLY A 38 -17.10 7.50 -11.58
N GLY A 39 -17.87 7.32 -12.66
CA GLY A 39 -18.11 8.37 -13.67
C GLY A 39 -16.90 8.72 -14.53
N ILE A 40 -15.80 7.96 -14.42
CA ILE A 40 -14.59 8.19 -15.20
C ILE A 40 -14.77 7.68 -16.62
N ASP A 41 -14.67 8.61 -17.58
CA ASP A 41 -14.61 8.30 -19.00
C ASP A 41 -13.15 8.10 -19.45
N PHE A 42 -12.67 6.86 -19.36
CA PHE A 42 -11.32 6.48 -19.81
C PHE A 42 -11.05 6.76 -21.29
N SER A 43 -12.06 7.04 -22.12
CA SER A 43 -11.85 7.44 -23.52
C SER A 43 -11.33 8.87 -23.64
N ARG A 44 -11.58 9.72 -22.65
CA ARG A 44 -11.20 11.15 -22.64
C ARG A 44 -9.92 11.44 -21.88
N ILE A 45 -9.51 10.52 -21.00
CA ILE A 45 -8.33 10.73 -20.16
C ILE A 45 -7.05 10.78 -21.01
N ARG A 46 -6.24 11.82 -20.84
CA ARG A 46 -4.94 11.98 -21.48
C ARG A 46 -3.85 11.19 -20.76
N SER A 47 -3.88 11.20 -19.44
CA SER A 47 -2.91 10.55 -18.56
C SER A 47 -3.47 10.44 -17.15
N THR A 48 -2.85 9.60 -16.31
CA THR A 48 -3.29 9.37 -14.94
C THR A 48 -2.08 9.40 -14.01
N PHE A 49 -2.34 9.61 -12.72
CA PHE A 49 -1.34 9.45 -11.67
C PHE A 49 -1.89 8.66 -10.50
N ALA A 50 -1.00 8.03 -9.74
CA ALA A 50 -1.33 7.33 -8.51
C ALA A 50 -0.24 7.54 -7.46
N ASN A 51 -0.68 7.83 -6.23
CA ASN A 51 0.19 8.01 -5.06
C ASN A 51 -0.11 6.92 -4.04
N ALA A 52 0.90 6.16 -3.65
CA ALA A 52 0.85 5.29 -2.48
C ALA A 52 1.54 5.95 -1.29
N LEU A 53 0.91 5.85 -0.12
CA LEU A 53 1.54 6.16 1.16
C LEU A 53 1.89 4.86 1.87
N HIS A 54 3.19 4.63 2.02
CA HIS A 54 3.76 3.55 2.82
C HIS A 54 3.79 4.00 4.28
N MET A 55 3.11 3.27 5.18
CA MET A 55 2.99 3.62 6.60
C MET A 55 3.54 2.50 7.48
N HIS A 56 4.58 2.80 8.25
CA HIS A 56 5.25 1.79 9.06
C HIS A 56 5.82 2.33 10.38
N GLN A 57 5.61 1.56 11.45
CA GLN A 57 6.39 1.68 12.68
C GLN A 57 6.83 0.29 13.11
N PRO A 58 8.11 0.12 13.50
CA PRO A 58 8.57 -1.14 14.03
C PRO A 58 8.04 -1.34 15.45
N LEU A 59 7.98 -2.60 15.86
CA LEU A 59 7.86 -2.97 17.27
C LEU A 59 9.27 -3.10 17.86
N ILE A 60 9.50 -2.52 19.04
CA ILE A 60 10.80 -2.47 19.69
C ILE A 60 10.70 -2.93 21.16
N PRO A 61 11.73 -3.59 21.71
CA PRO A 61 11.76 -4.01 23.11
C PRO A 61 12.13 -2.82 24.02
N ALA A 62 11.27 -1.81 24.08
CA ALA A 62 11.51 -0.55 24.78
C ALA A 62 10.44 -0.19 25.81
N GLY A 63 9.50 -1.09 26.10
CA GLY A 63 8.53 -0.89 27.16
C GLY A 63 9.16 -1.08 28.53
N GLY A 64 9.16 -0.03 29.36
CA GLY A 64 9.81 -0.03 30.67
C GLY A 64 11.30 0.36 30.62
N GLY A 65 12.03 0.08 31.70
CA GLY A 65 13.42 0.57 31.89
C GLY A 65 14.52 -0.49 31.84
N ASP A 66 14.20 -1.78 31.81
CA ASP A 66 15.18 -2.88 31.77
C ASP A 66 14.96 -3.73 30.51
N LEU A 67 15.97 -3.76 29.63
CA LEU A 67 15.96 -4.51 28.38
C LEU A 67 15.67 -6.01 28.57
N ARG A 68 16.03 -6.60 29.72
CA ARG A 68 15.79 -8.03 29.98
C ARG A 68 14.32 -8.38 30.20
N THR A 69 13.53 -7.40 30.61
CA THR A 69 12.11 -7.53 30.89
C THR A 69 11.27 -6.59 30.04
N ALA A 70 11.88 -5.94 29.05
CA ALA A 70 11.23 -4.87 28.31
C ALA A 70 10.08 -5.43 27.49
N GLU A 71 8.93 -4.80 27.62
CA GLU A 71 7.78 -5.13 26.80
C GLU A 71 8.04 -4.67 25.36
N VAL A 72 7.60 -5.47 24.39
CA VAL A 72 7.62 -5.08 22.98
C VAL A 72 6.52 -4.05 22.73
N ILE A 73 6.89 -2.81 22.43
CA ILE A 73 5.99 -1.68 22.18
C ILE A 73 6.16 -1.13 20.76
N SER A 74 5.22 -0.31 20.30
CA SER A 74 5.42 0.46 19.07
C SER A 74 6.54 1.48 19.24
N ASN A 75 7.39 1.67 18.23
CA ASN A 75 8.33 2.78 18.24
C ASN A 75 7.63 4.14 18.40
N LEU A 76 6.42 4.31 17.86
CA LEU A 76 5.62 5.52 18.07
C LEU A 76 5.29 5.74 19.56
N GLN A 77 5.04 4.67 20.31
CA GLN A 77 4.81 4.75 21.76
C GLN A 77 6.05 5.25 22.48
N TYR A 78 7.21 4.67 22.17
CA TYR A 78 8.48 5.13 22.73
C TYR A 78 8.73 6.61 22.42
N MET A 79 8.48 7.04 21.17
CA MET A 79 8.62 8.45 20.80
C MET A 79 7.66 9.36 21.60
N MET A 80 6.41 8.95 21.79
CA MET A 80 5.42 9.71 22.58
C MET A 80 5.83 9.86 24.05
N GLU A 81 6.36 8.81 24.64
CA GLU A 81 6.81 8.81 26.04
C GLU A 81 8.14 9.58 26.22
N ASN A 82 8.89 9.79 25.14
CA ASN A 82 10.25 10.36 25.16
C ASN A 82 10.42 11.54 24.18
N GLN A 83 9.45 12.46 24.10
CA GLN A 83 9.46 13.56 23.11
C GLN A 83 10.68 14.50 23.17
N GLY A 84 11.37 14.58 24.31
CA GLY A 84 12.58 15.39 24.47
C GLY A 84 13.84 14.81 23.81
N ILE A 85 13.78 13.61 23.23
CA ILE A 85 14.94 12.92 22.65
C ILE A 85 14.87 13.01 21.12
N GLY A 86 15.86 13.67 20.51
CA GLY A 86 16.01 13.76 19.06
C GLY A 86 14.72 14.21 18.36
N ASP A 87 14.31 13.45 17.35
CA ASP A 87 13.13 13.74 16.53
C ASP A 87 11.82 13.18 17.11
N ASN A 88 11.81 12.70 18.36
CA ASN A 88 10.62 12.15 19.01
C ASN A 88 9.48 13.18 19.17
N HIS A 89 9.80 14.47 19.16
CA HIS A 89 8.81 15.54 19.14
C HIS A 89 7.86 15.48 17.93
N ASN A 90 8.21 14.73 16.87
CA ASN A 90 7.34 14.49 15.71
C ASN A 90 6.24 13.44 15.96
N ALA A 91 6.25 12.71 17.08
CA ALA A 91 5.29 11.62 17.31
C ALA A 91 3.81 12.04 17.18
N PRO A 92 3.35 13.20 17.69
CA PRO A 92 1.98 13.67 17.45
C PRO A 92 1.66 13.89 15.97
N VAL A 93 2.64 14.31 15.18
CA VAL A 93 2.46 14.48 13.74
C VAL A 93 2.40 13.13 13.04
N PHE A 94 3.23 12.17 13.42
CA PHE A 94 3.15 10.78 12.92
C PHE A 94 1.78 10.16 13.19
N HIS A 95 1.25 10.32 14.41
CA HIS A 95 -0.12 9.87 14.73
C HIS A 95 -1.16 10.46 13.77
N TRP A 96 -1.08 11.75 13.46
CA TRP A 96 -1.98 12.37 12.48
C TRP A 96 -1.73 11.85 11.05
N CYS A 97 -0.48 11.63 10.63
CA CYS A 97 -0.15 11.03 9.33
C CYS A 97 -0.87 9.69 9.10
N TYR A 98 -1.00 8.86 10.14
CA TYR A 98 -1.67 7.56 10.06
C TYR A 98 -3.20 7.63 9.96
N LYS A 99 -3.84 8.79 10.18
CA LYS A 99 -5.31 8.91 10.08
C LYS A 99 -5.79 9.96 9.09
N ARG A 100 -4.96 10.93 8.72
CA ARG A 100 -5.34 12.12 7.95
C ARG A 100 -6.06 11.82 6.65
N ILE A 101 -5.76 10.71 5.97
CA ILE A 101 -6.49 10.36 4.73
C ILE A 101 -7.98 10.11 4.98
N GLY A 102 -8.34 9.57 6.14
CA GLY A 102 -9.73 9.45 6.57
C GLY A 102 -10.40 10.79 6.90
N GLU A 103 -9.66 11.90 6.94
CA GLU A 103 -10.19 13.27 7.11
C GLU A 103 -10.21 14.01 5.76
N LEU A 104 -9.11 13.95 4.99
CA LEU A 104 -8.94 14.66 3.73
C LEU A 104 -9.86 14.13 2.61
N VAL A 105 -10.00 12.81 2.49
CA VAL A 105 -10.84 12.21 1.44
C VAL A 105 -12.32 12.57 1.62
N PRO A 106 -12.93 12.41 2.81
CA PRO A 106 -14.32 12.83 3.01
C PRO A 106 -14.55 14.31 2.75
N GLN A 107 -13.60 15.17 3.14
CA GLN A 107 -13.69 16.60 2.84
C GLN A 107 -13.75 16.85 1.32
N LEU A 108 -12.83 16.29 0.55
CA LEU A 108 -12.80 16.45 -0.92
C LEU A 108 -14.06 15.91 -1.58
N VAL A 109 -14.55 14.75 -1.14
CA VAL A 109 -15.81 14.18 -1.64
C VAL A 109 -17.00 15.11 -1.33
N HIS A 110 -17.07 15.70 -0.13
CA HIS A 110 -18.10 16.69 0.20
C HIS A 110 -18.01 17.96 -0.65
N GLU A 111 -16.81 18.34 -1.08
CA GLU A 111 -16.56 19.42 -2.04
C GLU A 111 -16.92 19.05 -3.51
N GLY A 112 -17.44 17.84 -3.76
CA GLY A 112 -17.77 17.35 -5.10
C GLY A 112 -16.55 16.90 -5.93
N LYS A 113 -15.43 16.61 -5.27
CA LYS A 113 -14.19 16.12 -5.89
C LYS A 113 -14.13 14.59 -5.89
N GLN A 114 -13.23 14.03 -6.69
CA GLN A 114 -13.02 12.58 -6.85
C GLN A 114 -11.57 12.21 -6.46
N PRO A 115 -11.18 12.37 -5.18
CA PRO A 115 -9.82 12.09 -4.75
C PRO A 115 -9.48 10.61 -4.94
N ARG A 116 -8.21 10.30 -5.22
CA ARG A 116 -7.70 8.92 -5.31
C ARG A 116 -6.35 8.81 -4.59
N ILE A 117 -6.19 7.79 -3.77
CA ILE A 117 -4.93 7.49 -3.10
C ILE A 117 -4.82 6.00 -2.77
N MET A 118 -3.59 5.48 -2.78
CA MET A 118 -3.27 4.14 -2.32
C MET A 118 -2.71 4.17 -0.89
N LEU A 119 -3.12 3.23 -0.06
CA LEU A 119 -2.66 3.10 1.33
C LEU A 119 -2.01 1.73 1.55
N GLU A 120 -0.82 1.74 2.13
CA GLU A 120 -0.10 0.55 2.55
C GLU A 120 0.29 0.70 4.02
N TYR A 121 -0.27 -0.13 4.89
CA TYR A 121 0.01 -0.11 6.33
C TYR A 121 0.56 -1.47 6.73
N SER A 122 1.74 -1.48 7.34
CA SER A 122 2.30 -2.70 7.92
C SER A 122 1.43 -3.24 9.08
N GLY A 123 1.47 -4.55 9.28
CA GLY A 123 0.75 -5.22 10.37
C GLY A 123 1.26 -4.82 11.76
N THR A 124 2.57 -4.57 11.89
CA THR A 124 3.18 -4.05 13.12
C THR A 124 2.66 -2.66 13.47
N LEU A 125 2.45 -1.78 12.49
CA LEU A 125 1.86 -0.47 12.71
C LEU A 125 0.44 -0.63 13.26
N PHE A 126 -0.41 -1.44 12.62
CA PHE A 126 -1.77 -1.69 13.13
C PHE A 126 -1.75 -2.23 14.57
N HIS A 127 -0.92 -3.23 14.85
CA HIS A 127 -0.80 -3.78 16.20
C HIS A 127 -0.32 -2.72 17.20
N GLY A 128 0.69 -1.95 16.83
CA GLY A 128 1.24 -0.88 17.65
C GLY A 128 0.20 0.19 18.00
N LEU A 129 -0.57 0.67 17.02
CA LEU A 129 -1.63 1.66 17.23
C LEU A 129 -2.73 1.14 18.16
N ARG A 130 -3.13 -0.13 18.03
CA ARG A 130 -4.09 -0.76 18.95
C ARG A 130 -3.55 -0.83 20.37
N LYS A 131 -2.32 -1.30 20.54
CA LYS A 131 -1.67 -1.43 21.85
C LYS A 131 -1.53 -0.08 22.56
N MET A 132 -1.27 0.98 21.79
CA MET A 132 -1.23 2.36 22.29
C MET A 132 -2.60 2.93 22.66
N GLY A 133 -3.71 2.26 22.34
CA GLY A 133 -5.06 2.81 22.51
C GLY A 133 -5.43 3.90 21.49
N LEU A 134 -4.68 4.03 20.38
CA LEU A 134 -4.94 4.98 19.30
C LEU A 134 -6.05 4.47 18.37
N HIS A 135 -7.21 4.19 18.95
CA HIS A 135 -8.38 3.67 18.24
C HIS A 135 -8.98 4.69 17.27
N ASP A 136 -8.75 5.97 17.53
CA ASP A 136 -9.18 7.08 16.68
C ASP A 136 -8.64 6.97 15.25
N VAL A 137 -7.45 6.40 15.06
CA VAL A 137 -6.90 6.14 13.72
C VAL A 137 -7.80 5.20 12.93
N PHE A 138 -8.24 4.11 13.56
CA PHE A 138 -9.10 3.12 12.92
C PHE A 138 -10.52 3.65 12.71
N ASP A 139 -11.04 4.41 13.68
CA ASP A 139 -12.36 5.03 13.57
C ASP A 139 -12.41 6.03 12.41
N THR A 140 -11.34 6.81 12.21
CA THR A 140 -11.20 7.75 11.10
C THR A 140 -10.98 7.05 9.74
N LEU A 141 -10.22 5.96 9.69
CA LEU A 141 -9.97 5.22 8.44
C LEU A 141 -11.13 4.30 8.02
N ARG A 142 -11.99 3.89 8.96
CA ARG A 142 -13.09 2.94 8.68
C ARG A 142 -14.07 3.46 7.62
N PRO A 143 -14.56 4.71 7.64
CA PRO A 143 -15.42 5.23 6.58
C PRO A 143 -14.79 5.10 5.20
N VAL A 144 -13.58 5.61 5.00
CA VAL A 144 -12.91 5.58 3.68
C VAL A 144 -12.55 4.17 3.22
N THR A 145 -12.51 3.20 4.14
CA THR A 145 -12.20 1.80 3.84
C THR A 145 -13.45 0.97 3.56
N CYS A 146 -14.51 1.16 4.33
CA CYS A 146 -15.67 0.26 4.37
C CYS A 146 -16.93 0.85 3.72
N ASP A 147 -17.12 2.17 3.76
CA ASP A 147 -18.32 2.81 3.21
C ASP A 147 -18.28 2.81 1.67
N PRO A 148 -19.30 2.27 0.98
CA PRO A 148 -19.40 2.32 -0.47
C PRO A 148 -19.24 3.72 -1.09
N ALA A 149 -19.59 4.79 -0.36
CA ALA A 149 -19.47 6.17 -0.85
C ALA A 149 -18.02 6.60 -1.13
N TYR A 150 -17.04 5.98 -0.47
CA TYR A 150 -15.61 6.28 -0.65
C TYR A 150 -14.86 5.18 -1.41
N ARG A 151 -15.58 4.17 -1.93
CA ARG A 151 -14.97 2.99 -2.54
C ARG A 151 -14.00 3.34 -3.65
N ASP A 152 -14.31 4.34 -4.47
CA ASP A 152 -13.45 4.74 -5.58
C ASP A 152 -12.33 5.71 -5.17
N CYS A 153 -12.21 6.05 -3.88
CA CYS A 153 -11.25 7.05 -3.40
C CYS A 153 -9.99 6.45 -2.79
N VAL A 154 -10.09 5.28 -2.16
CA VAL A 154 -8.97 4.64 -1.46
C VAL A 154 -8.79 3.22 -1.98
N GLU A 155 -7.59 2.93 -2.44
CA GLU A 155 -7.15 1.57 -2.73
C GLU A 155 -6.15 1.10 -1.68
N TRP A 156 -6.46 0.00 -0.99
CA TRP A 156 -5.54 -0.60 -0.04
C TRP A 156 -4.61 -1.56 -0.77
N LEU A 157 -3.32 -1.49 -0.43
CA LEU A 157 -2.30 -2.41 -0.91
C LEU A 157 -1.97 -3.42 0.18
N GLY A 158 -1.79 -4.68 -0.23
CA GLY A 158 -1.20 -5.69 0.64
C GLY A 158 0.26 -5.37 0.93
N ALA A 159 0.71 -5.75 2.12
CA ALA A 159 2.09 -5.64 2.55
C ALA A 159 2.46 -6.83 3.45
N PRO A 160 3.76 -7.11 3.66
CA PRO A 160 4.16 -8.06 4.69
C PRO A 160 3.77 -7.56 6.09
N TRP A 161 3.15 -8.41 6.91
CA TRP A 161 2.72 -8.01 8.27
C TRP A 161 3.84 -7.38 9.11
N GLY A 162 5.04 -7.96 9.03
CA GLY A 162 6.21 -7.57 9.81
C GLY A 162 7.11 -6.53 9.14
N HIS A 163 6.71 -5.98 7.99
CA HIS A 163 7.62 -5.27 7.08
C HIS A 163 8.81 -6.14 6.62
N ALA A 164 8.53 -7.43 6.38
CA ALA A 164 9.54 -8.40 5.95
C ALA A 164 10.02 -8.11 4.52
N VAL A 165 11.33 -7.92 4.35
CA VAL A 165 11.94 -7.62 3.04
C VAL A 165 12.15 -8.92 2.28
N ALA A 166 11.47 -9.06 1.13
CA ALA A 166 11.39 -10.32 0.38
C ALA A 166 12.75 -11.00 0.04
N PRO A 167 13.82 -10.28 -0.36
CA PRO A 167 15.10 -10.91 -0.71
C PRO A 167 15.87 -11.50 0.47
N SER A 168 15.60 -11.03 1.70
CA SER A 168 16.32 -11.44 2.91
C SER A 168 15.47 -12.29 3.87
N THR A 169 14.21 -12.54 3.53
CA THR A 169 13.28 -13.34 4.32
C THR A 169 13.19 -14.74 3.73
N PRO A 170 13.28 -15.83 4.52
CA PRO A 170 13.03 -17.18 4.03
C PRO A 170 11.68 -17.27 3.34
N ILE A 171 11.61 -18.04 2.24
CA ILE A 171 10.41 -18.16 1.39
C ILE A 171 9.15 -18.49 2.21
N GLN A 172 9.27 -19.45 3.12
CA GLN A 172 8.16 -19.91 3.96
C GLN A 172 7.67 -18.78 4.88
N ASP A 173 8.58 -18.02 5.46
CA ASP A 173 8.27 -16.94 6.41
C ASP A 173 7.65 -15.74 5.68
N PHE A 174 8.13 -15.41 4.47
CA PHE A 174 7.54 -14.35 3.66
C PHE A 174 6.06 -14.65 3.36
N LYS A 175 5.74 -15.89 2.98
CA LYS A 175 4.36 -16.33 2.78
C LYS A 175 3.50 -16.16 4.03
N LEU A 176 4.04 -16.50 5.21
CA LEU A 176 3.34 -16.29 6.47
C LEU A 176 3.08 -14.79 6.75
N HIS A 177 4.03 -13.91 6.44
CA HIS A 177 3.81 -12.46 6.58
C HIS A 177 2.71 -11.92 5.66
N VAL A 178 2.60 -12.44 4.44
CA VAL A 178 1.53 -12.07 3.50
C VAL A 178 0.16 -12.48 4.04
N HIS A 179 0.01 -13.73 4.48
CA HIS A 179 -1.25 -14.22 5.04
C HIS A 179 -1.61 -13.57 6.37
N ALA A 180 -0.63 -13.34 7.25
CA ALA A 180 -0.83 -12.65 8.51
C ALA A 180 -1.39 -11.23 8.31
N TRP A 181 -0.95 -10.53 7.27
CA TRP A 181 -1.48 -9.22 6.92
C TRP A 181 -2.95 -9.30 6.49
N GLN A 182 -3.30 -10.27 5.63
CA GLN A 182 -4.69 -10.46 5.18
C GLN A 182 -5.63 -10.78 6.36
N HIS A 183 -5.20 -11.63 7.30
CA HIS A 183 -5.94 -11.94 8.52
C HIS A 183 -6.19 -10.69 9.35
N HIS A 184 -5.13 -9.94 9.64
CA HIS A 184 -5.22 -8.77 10.50
C HIS A 184 -6.07 -7.67 9.83
N PHE A 185 -5.89 -7.42 8.54
CA PHE A 185 -6.70 -6.46 7.77
C PHE A 185 -8.18 -6.86 7.74
N ALA A 186 -8.50 -8.13 7.47
CA ALA A 186 -9.88 -8.60 7.48
C ALA A 186 -10.53 -8.53 8.87
N ALA A 187 -9.78 -8.74 9.94
CA ALA A 187 -10.30 -8.60 11.30
C ALA A 187 -10.63 -7.13 11.64
N ILE A 188 -9.83 -6.18 11.15
CA ILE A 188 -10.02 -4.73 11.38
C ILE A 188 -11.16 -4.15 10.51
N PHE A 189 -11.11 -4.40 9.20
CA PHE A 189 -11.95 -3.74 8.20
C PHE A 189 -13.00 -4.65 7.54
N GLY A 190 -12.97 -5.95 7.82
CA GLY A 190 -13.89 -6.95 7.29
C GLY A 190 -13.41 -7.61 6.00
N LEU A 191 -13.94 -8.81 5.75
CA LEU A 191 -13.64 -9.60 4.55
C LEU A 191 -14.00 -8.87 3.26
N GLU A 192 -15.11 -8.12 3.22
CA GLU A 192 -15.50 -7.36 2.04
C GLU A 192 -14.41 -6.34 1.65
N ALA A 193 -13.82 -5.64 2.63
CA ALA A 193 -12.71 -4.73 2.38
C ALA A 193 -11.49 -5.48 1.86
N LEU A 194 -11.13 -6.61 2.47
CA LEU A 194 -10.02 -7.44 2.02
C LEU A 194 -10.17 -7.90 0.57
N THR A 195 -11.38 -8.26 0.14
CA THR A 195 -11.64 -8.67 -1.26
C THR A 195 -11.42 -7.56 -2.29
N ARG A 196 -11.18 -6.31 -1.87
CA ARG A 196 -10.80 -5.22 -2.78
C ARG A 196 -9.30 -4.99 -2.85
N VAL A 197 -8.52 -5.56 -1.93
CA VAL A 197 -7.06 -5.47 -1.95
C VAL A 197 -6.54 -6.38 -3.06
N ARG A 198 -6.03 -5.76 -4.14
CA ARG A 198 -5.49 -6.47 -5.31
C ARG A 198 -4.08 -6.07 -5.68
N GLY A 199 -3.62 -4.92 -5.21
CA GLY A 199 -2.23 -4.51 -5.32
C GLY A 199 -1.40 -5.00 -4.13
N PHE A 200 -0.11 -5.22 -4.36
CA PHE A 200 0.87 -5.51 -3.32
C PHE A 200 2.03 -4.51 -3.40
N SER A 201 2.46 -4.01 -2.25
CA SER A 201 3.63 -3.15 -2.09
C SER A 201 4.71 -3.92 -1.32
N PRO A 202 5.84 -4.29 -1.97
CA PRO A 202 6.93 -4.96 -1.26
C PRO A 202 7.60 -4.01 -0.28
N SER A 203 7.97 -4.50 0.91
CA SER A 203 8.80 -3.72 1.85
C SER A 203 10.10 -3.27 1.18
N GLU A 204 10.44 -1.99 1.35
CA GLU A 204 11.56 -1.32 0.68
C GLU A 204 11.48 -1.35 -0.86
N MET A 205 10.33 -1.77 -1.42
CA MET A 205 10.14 -2.11 -2.82
C MET A 205 11.20 -3.11 -3.34
N ALA A 206 11.75 -3.92 -2.45
CA ALA A 206 12.85 -4.81 -2.75
C ALA A 206 12.32 -6.10 -3.40
N LEU A 207 12.92 -6.47 -4.53
CA LEU A 207 12.59 -7.71 -5.25
C LEU A 207 13.72 -8.73 -5.10
N PRO A 208 13.41 -10.03 -4.92
CA PRO A 208 14.45 -11.05 -4.86
C PRO A 208 15.18 -11.16 -6.20
N ASN A 209 16.51 -11.29 -6.16
CA ASN A 209 17.34 -11.50 -7.36
C ASN A 209 17.67 -12.99 -7.59
N HIS A 210 17.53 -13.84 -6.57
CA HIS A 210 17.69 -15.29 -6.73
C HIS A 210 16.44 -15.87 -7.43
N PRO A 211 16.59 -16.65 -8.52
CA PRO A 211 15.46 -17.06 -9.37
C PRO A 211 14.40 -17.86 -8.61
N ASP A 212 14.81 -18.78 -7.74
CA ASP A 212 13.86 -19.57 -6.93
C ASP A 212 13.08 -18.70 -5.94
N VAL A 213 13.72 -17.67 -5.36
CA VAL A 213 13.07 -16.78 -4.39
C VAL A 213 12.14 -15.81 -5.12
N ALA A 214 12.54 -15.30 -6.29
CA ALA A 214 11.72 -14.43 -7.12
C ALA A 214 10.45 -15.15 -7.61
N TYR A 215 10.60 -16.41 -8.05
CA TYR A 215 9.47 -17.26 -8.41
C TYR A 215 8.51 -17.46 -7.24
N GLU A 216 9.02 -17.85 -6.07
CA GLU A 216 8.17 -18.10 -4.90
C GLU A 216 7.53 -16.81 -4.35
N PHE A 217 8.21 -15.66 -4.49
CA PHE A 217 7.64 -14.35 -4.18
C PHE A 217 6.42 -14.08 -5.07
N VAL A 218 6.57 -14.15 -6.40
CA VAL A 218 5.45 -13.91 -7.33
C VAL A 218 4.35 -14.94 -7.13
N LYS A 219 4.71 -16.22 -6.95
CA LYS A 219 3.75 -17.29 -6.68
C LYS A 219 2.96 -17.03 -5.40
N THR A 220 3.63 -16.62 -4.32
CA THR A 220 2.97 -16.27 -3.05
C THR A 220 1.95 -15.15 -3.24
N LEU A 221 2.27 -14.11 -4.01
CA LEU A 221 1.33 -13.02 -4.26
C LEU A 221 0.12 -13.48 -5.07
N VAL A 222 0.33 -14.26 -6.13
CA VAL A 222 -0.75 -14.79 -6.97
C VAL A 222 -1.64 -15.75 -6.20
N ASP A 223 -1.04 -16.69 -5.44
CA ASP A 223 -1.77 -17.64 -4.59
C ASP A 223 -2.59 -16.92 -3.52
N ALA A 224 -2.11 -15.78 -3.01
CA ALA A 224 -2.83 -14.96 -2.03
C ALA A 224 -3.90 -14.05 -2.66
N GLY A 225 -4.09 -14.09 -3.99
CA GLY A 225 -5.13 -13.35 -4.71
C GLY A 225 -4.78 -11.92 -5.11
N TYR A 226 -3.52 -11.51 -4.99
CA TYR A 226 -3.05 -10.25 -5.56
C TYR A 226 -2.95 -10.36 -7.08
N GLN A 227 -3.25 -9.26 -7.78
CA GLN A 227 -3.29 -9.20 -9.24
C GLN A 227 -2.14 -8.37 -9.81
N TRP A 228 -1.63 -7.43 -9.04
CA TRP A 228 -0.56 -6.54 -9.47
C TRP A 228 0.38 -6.20 -8.30
N VAL A 229 1.62 -5.85 -8.61
CA VAL A 229 2.66 -5.49 -7.64
C VAL A 229 3.35 -4.19 -8.05
N LEU A 230 3.69 -3.36 -7.07
CA LEU A 230 4.56 -2.20 -7.29
C LEU A 230 6.02 -2.67 -7.41
N VAL A 231 6.74 -2.16 -8.41
CA VAL A 231 8.17 -2.43 -8.61
C VAL A 231 8.94 -1.14 -8.82
N GLN A 232 10.23 -1.12 -8.51
CA GLN A 232 11.09 0.03 -8.86
C GLN A 232 11.65 -0.15 -10.27
N GLU A 233 11.73 0.93 -11.04
CA GLU A 233 12.25 0.90 -12.41
C GLU A 233 13.62 0.21 -12.52
N HIS A 234 14.49 0.39 -11.52
CA HIS A 234 15.84 -0.17 -11.53
C HIS A 234 15.97 -1.58 -10.95
N THR A 235 14.87 -2.17 -10.43
CA THR A 235 14.86 -3.54 -9.91
C THR A 235 14.31 -4.55 -10.90
N VAL A 236 13.90 -4.09 -12.09
CA VAL A 236 13.39 -4.92 -13.18
C VAL A 236 14.10 -4.57 -14.49
N GLU A 237 14.10 -5.52 -15.41
CA GLU A 237 14.75 -5.39 -16.72
C GLU A 237 13.87 -5.92 -17.85
N GLU A 238 14.07 -5.39 -19.05
CA GLU A 238 13.50 -5.90 -20.30
C GLU A 238 14.22 -7.20 -20.69
N PRO A 239 13.52 -8.34 -20.83
CA PRO A 239 14.16 -9.64 -21.07
C PRO A 239 15.00 -9.72 -22.35
N ALA A 240 14.75 -8.84 -23.33
CA ALA A 240 15.43 -8.85 -24.61
C ALA A 240 16.89 -8.38 -24.55
N ASP A 241 17.20 -7.46 -23.62
CA ASP A 241 18.49 -6.75 -23.60
C ASP A 241 18.97 -6.30 -22.22
N GLY A 242 18.21 -6.57 -21.14
CA GLY A 242 18.58 -6.21 -19.78
C GLY A 242 18.44 -4.71 -19.47
N SER A 243 17.84 -3.91 -20.36
CA SER A 243 17.62 -2.49 -20.09
C SER A 243 16.46 -2.23 -19.13
N HIS A 244 16.44 -1.07 -18.48
CA HIS A 244 15.28 -0.64 -17.69
C HIS A 244 14.02 -0.47 -18.58
N PRO A 245 12.80 -0.58 -18.00
CA PRO A 245 11.56 -0.44 -18.74
C PRO A 245 11.49 0.88 -19.53
N ARG A 246 11.40 0.80 -20.87
CA ARG A 246 11.40 1.98 -21.75
C ARG A 246 10.09 2.77 -21.73
N ARG A 247 9.03 2.13 -21.26
CA ARG A 247 7.66 2.69 -21.16
C ARG A 247 7.14 2.47 -19.74
N PRO A 248 7.75 3.12 -18.72
CA PRO A 248 7.47 2.81 -17.31
C PRO A 248 6.03 3.18 -16.90
N HIS A 249 5.38 4.09 -17.63
CA HIS A 249 3.98 4.46 -17.37
C HIS A 249 2.93 3.51 -17.97
N LEU A 250 3.35 2.40 -18.56
CA LEU A 250 2.44 1.33 -19.00
C LEU A 250 2.52 0.17 -18.01
N PRO A 251 1.45 -0.62 -17.85
CA PRO A 251 1.52 -1.86 -17.08
C PRO A 251 2.46 -2.85 -17.79
N HIS A 252 3.30 -3.51 -16.99
CA HIS A 252 4.21 -4.55 -17.44
C HIS A 252 3.77 -5.91 -16.89
N LEU A 253 4.35 -6.98 -17.41
CA LEU A 253 4.22 -8.30 -16.82
C LEU A 253 5.56 -8.69 -16.21
N LEU A 254 5.63 -8.79 -14.88
CA LEU A 254 6.79 -9.35 -14.20
C LEU A 254 6.72 -10.88 -14.35
N VAL A 255 7.79 -11.47 -14.86
CA VAL A 255 7.90 -12.91 -15.12
C VAL A 255 9.11 -13.43 -14.37
N CYS A 256 8.92 -14.42 -13.50
CA CYS A 256 9.98 -15.06 -12.74
C CYS A 256 10.00 -16.56 -13.04
N THR A 257 11.15 -17.05 -13.50
CA THR A 257 11.37 -18.48 -13.79
C THR A 257 12.39 -19.04 -12.81
N ASN A 258 12.02 -20.12 -12.11
CA ASN A 258 12.89 -20.76 -11.13
C ASN A 258 13.93 -21.69 -11.78
N SER A 259 14.84 -22.24 -10.98
CA SER A 259 15.90 -23.17 -11.40
C SER A 259 15.37 -24.49 -11.99
N LYS A 260 14.09 -24.82 -11.77
CA LYS A 260 13.41 -26.00 -12.33
C LYS A 260 12.69 -25.70 -13.65
N GLY A 261 12.69 -24.45 -14.10
CA GLY A 261 11.99 -24.01 -15.32
C GLY A 261 10.49 -23.74 -15.12
N GLU A 262 10.00 -23.67 -13.88
CA GLU A 262 8.63 -23.24 -13.58
C GLU A 262 8.54 -21.72 -13.61
N THR A 263 7.43 -21.18 -14.12
CA THR A 263 7.24 -19.74 -14.31
C THR A 263 6.01 -19.26 -13.56
N ALA A 264 6.17 -18.15 -12.83
CA ALA A 264 5.08 -17.37 -12.26
C ALA A 264 5.12 -15.95 -12.82
N SER A 265 3.95 -15.33 -12.96
CA SER A 265 3.86 -13.96 -13.49
C SER A 265 2.76 -13.15 -12.82
N ILE A 266 2.98 -11.85 -12.69
CA ILE A 266 2.04 -10.89 -12.11
C ILE A 266 2.16 -9.54 -12.83
N ILE A 267 1.08 -8.76 -12.89
CA ILE A 267 1.14 -7.41 -13.46
C ILE A 267 2.07 -6.56 -12.58
N ALA A 268 3.02 -5.88 -13.21
CA ALA A 268 3.90 -4.94 -12.55
C ALA A 268 3.52 -3.51 -12.92
N ILE A 269 3.30 -2.68 -11.89
CA ILE A 269 3.17 -1.23 -12.03
C ILE A 269 4.50 -0.62 -11.59
N VAL A 270 5.17 0.05 -12.54
CA VAL A 270 6.49 0.60 -12.30
C VAL A 270 6.35 1.94 -11.59
N LYS A 271 6.90 2.01 -10.39
CA LYS A 271 7.16 3.27 -9.70
C LYS A 271 8.28 4.00 -10.45
N THR A 272 7.94 5.15 -11.03
CA THR A 272 8.88 5.96 -11.83
C THR A 272 9.81 6.79 -10.95
N GLN A 273 10.88 7.33 -11.54
CA GLN A 273 11.90 8.08 -10.81
C GLN A 273 11.28 9.17 -9.93
N GLY A 274 11.67 9.19 -8.65
CA GLY A 274 11.25 10.24 -7.72
C GLY A 274 10.88 9.84 -6.30
N SER A 275 11.34 8.73 -5.70
CA SER A 275 11.15 8.54 -4.24
C SER A 275 12.12 9.37 -3.40
N ASP A 276 12.06 10.68 -3.56
CA ASP A 276 12.21 11.52 -2.41
C ASP A 276 10.80 11.71 -1.86
N THR A 277 10.60 11.40 -0.59
CA THR A 277 9.44 11.81 0.19
C THR A 277 8.95 13.22 -0.16
N LYS A 278 9.88 14.14 -0.48
CA LYS A 278 9.55 15.49 -0.97
C LYS A 278 8.73 15.52 -2.26
N LEU A 279 9.00 14.65 -3.23
CA LEU A 279 8.34 14.66 -4.54
C LEU A 279 6.88 14.22 -4.43
N VAL A 280 6.61 13.14 -3.69
CA VAL A 280 5.24 12.73 -3.37
C VAL A 280 4.56 13.78 -2.50
N ALA A 281 5.26 14.35 -1.51
CA ALA A 281 4.73 15.41 -0.67
C ALA A 281 4.33 16.68 -1.46
N GLN A 282 5.01 16.96 -2.57
CA GLN A 282 4.70 18.07 -3.47
C GLN A 282 3.79 17.67 -4.64
N MET A 283 3.23 16.47 -4.65
CA MET A 283 2.38 15.96 -5.72
C MET A 283 3.06 16.01 -7.11
N GLN A 284 4.38 15.82 -7.19
CA GLN A 284 5.10 15.71 -8.45
C GLN A 284 4.47 14.72 -9.46
N PRO A 285 3.95 13.53 -9.09
CA PRO A 285 3.37 12.60 -10.06
C PRO A 285 2.11 13.16 -10.76
N TYR A 286 1.35 14.04 -10.09
CA TYR A 286 0.28 14.78 -10.74
C TYR A 286 0.82 15.74 -11.81
N TYR A 287 1.86 16.52 -11.50
CA TYR A 287 2.46 17.44 -12.45
C TYR A 287 3.17 16.73 -13.62
N GLU A 288 3.79 15.59 -13.36
CA GLU A 288 4.34 14.73 -14.40
C GLU A 288 3.25 14.21 -15.33
N ALA A 289 2.16 13.65 -14.78
CA ALA A 289 1.03 13.16 -15.58
C ALA A 289 0.47 14.25 -16.50
N ARG A 290 0.36 15.51 -16.05
CA ARG A 290 -0.10 16.64 -16.89
C ARG A 290 0.76 16.90 -18.12
N SER A 291 2.04 16.51 -18.10
CA SER A 291 2.96 16.64 -19.23
C SER A 291 2.83 15.51 -20.25
N LEU A 292 2.11 14.44 -19.90
CA LEU A 292 1.96 13.25 -20.74
C LEU A 292 0.71 13.31 -21.62
N ASN A 293 0.64 12.34 -22.53
CA ASN A 293 -0.52 12.12 -23.39
C ASN A 293 -0.67 10.62 -23.64
N ARG A 294 -1.82 10.23 -24.20
CA ARG A 294 -2.12 8.84 -24.50
C ARG A 294 -1.04 8.23 -25.38
N VAL A 295 -0.77 6.95 -25.13
CA VAL A 295 0.22 6.16 -25.87
C VAL A 295 -0.48 4.97 -26.53
N GLU A 296 0.17 4.38 -27.53
CA GLU A 296 -0.34 3.16 -28.15
C GLU A 296 0.17 1.91 -27.42
N LEU A 297 -0.76 1.02 -27.07
CA LEU A 297 -0.50 -0.30 -26.53
C LEU A 297 -1.34 -1.33 -27.30
N ALA A 298 -0.69 -2.21 -28.05
CA ALA A 298 -1.32 -3.26 -28.85
C ALA A 298 -2.47 -2.74 -29.76
N GLY A 299 -2.24 -1.64 -30.49
CA GLY A 299 -3.22 -1.01 -31.37
C GLY A 299 -4.34 -0.25 -30.65
N LYS A 300 -4.29 -0.14 -29.32
CA LYS A 300 -5.24 0.66 -28.53
C LYS A 300 -4.57 1.89 -27.97
N SER A 301 -5.25 3.03 -28.06
CA SER A 301 -4.83 4.24 -27.36
C SER A 301 -5.19 4.10 -25.88
N VAL A 302 -4.20 4.22 -25.00
CA VAL A 302 -4.38 4.10 -23.54
C VAL A 302 -3.73 5.29 -22.82
N PRO A 303 -4.29 5.78 -21.70
CA PRO A 303 -3.63 6.79 -20.89
C PRO A 303 -2.43 6.17 -20.15
N PRO A 304 -1.26 6.82 -20.13
CA PRO A 304 -0.17 6.42 -19.24
C PRO A 304 -0.54 6.65 -17.77
N LEU A 305 0.09 5.89 -16.87
CA LEU A 305 -0.05 6.01 -15.42
C LEU A 305 1.30 6.37 -14.78
N VAL A 306 1.39 7.55 -14.18
CA VAL A 306 2.53 7.93 -13.33
C VAL A 306 2.28 7.41 -11.92
N THR A 307 3.12 6.48 -11.44
CA THR A 307 2.95 5.92 -10.10
C THR A 307 4.13 6.26 -9.23
N GLN A 308 3.86 6.79 -8.03
CA GLN A 308 4.88 6.98 -7.00
C GLN A 308 4.40 6.49 -5.64
N VAL A 309 5.37 6.13 -4.81
CA VAL A 309 5.18 5.71 -3.42
C VAL A 309 6.20 6.41 -2.55
N ALA A 310 5.79 6.83 -1.37
CA ALA A 310 6.66 7.38 -0.34
C ALA A 310 6.18 6.98 1.06
N ASP A 311 7.10 6.97 2.00
CA ASP A 311 6.78 6.87 3.42
C ASP A 311 5.90 8.05 3.83
N GLY A 312 4.68 7.77 4.30
CA GLY A 312 3.63 8.76 4.51
C GLY A 312 3.79 9.59 5.78
N GLU A 313 4.70 9.19 6.66
CA GLU A 313 5.07 9.85 7.92
C GLU A 313 6.47 10.49 7.87
N ASN A 314 7.32 10.09 6.92
CA ASN A 314 8.74 10.41 6.95
C ASN A 314 9.00 11.86 6.48
N GLY A 315 9.92 12.58 7.12
CA GLY A 315 10.39 13.89 6.66
C GLY A 315 9.42 15.07 6.82
N GLY A 316 9.98 16.26 7.09
CA GLY A 316 9.19 17.47 7.37
C GLY A 316 8.22 17.89 6.25
N VAL A 317 8.56 17.62 4.98
CA VAL A 317 7.70 17.97 3.84
C VAL A 317 6.46 17.07 3.77
N MET A 318 6.60 15.77 4.01
CA MET A 318 5.44 14.87 4.06
C MET A 318 4.55 15.13 5.27
N MET A 319 5.18 15.44 6.40
CA MET A 319 4.46 15.77 7.63
C MET A 319 3.61 17.04 7.48
N ASN A 320 4.20 18.10 6.90
CA ASN A 320 3.61 19.44 6.97
C ASN A 320 3.02 19.95 5.64
N GLU A 321 3.60 19.59 4.50
CA GLU A 321 3.21 20.18 3.19
C GLU A 321 2.29 19.27 2.38
N PHE A 322 2.49 17.94 2.45
CA PHE A 322 1.66 16.98 1.72
C PHE A 322 0.15 17.19 1.89
N PRO A 323 -0.41 17.43 3.10
CA PRO A 323 -1.87 17.59 3.24
C PRO A 323 -2.42 18.71 2.37
N GLY A 324 -1.80 19.89 2.39
CA GLY A 324 -2.23 21.02 1.56
C GLY A 324 -2.07 20.72 0.07
N LYS A 325 -0.92 20.18 -0.33
CA LYS A 325 -0.62 19.86 -1.74
C LYS A 325 -1.53 18.78 -2.29
N PHE A 326 -1.83 17.75 -1.51
CA PHE A 326 -2.77 16.70 -1.86
C PHE A 326 -4.17 17.28 -2.11
N MET A 327 -4.66 18.13 -1.21
CA MET A 327 -5.97 18.78 -1.36
C MET A 327 -6.04 19.63 -2.63
N ASP A 328 -5.01 20.45 -2.89
CA ASP A 328 -4.96 21.31 -4.08
C ASP A 328 -4.91 20.48 -5.37
N ALA A 329 -4.00 19.50 -5.45
CA ALA A 329 -3.87 18.63 -6.61
C ALA A 329 -5.16 17.84 -6.89
N MET A 330 -5.83 17.30 -5.86
CA MET A 330 -7.09 16.59 -6.03
C MET A 330 -8.23 17.52 -6.48
N ARG A 331 -8.27 18.76 -5.99
CA ARG A 331 -9.25 19.75 -6.44
C ARG A 331 -9.08 20.13 -7.90
N GLU A 332 -7.84 20.27 -8.35
CA GLU A 332 -7.48 20.59 -9.75
C GLU A 332 -7.70 19.40 -10.70
N ALA A 333 -7.29 18.19 -10.29
CA ALA A 333 -7.36 16.99 -11.12
C ALA A 333 -8.77 16.40 -11.23
N SER A 334 -9.64 16.65 -10.25
CA SER A 334 -11.02 16.12 -10.31
C SER A 334 -11.76 16.67 -11.51
N HIS A 335 -12.31 15.75 -12.32
CA HIS A 335 -13.04 16.05 -13.57
C HIS A 335 -12.18 16.63 -14.70
N SER A 336 -10.85 16.56 -14.60
CA SER A 336 -9.94 16.87 -15.71
C SER A 336 -9.86 15.72 -16.72
N ASP A 337 -9.22 15.99 -17.85
CA ASP A 337 -8.72 14.96 -18.76
C ASP A 337 -7.37 14.40 -18.27
#